data_AF-A0A945Y7F3-F1
#
_entry.id   AF-A0A945Y7F3-F1
#
_cell.length_a   1.000
_cell.length_b   1.000
_cell.length_c   1.000
_cell.angle_alpha   90.00
_cell.angle_beta   90.00
_cell.angle_gamma   90.00
#
_symmetry.space_group_name_H-M   'P 1'
#
loop_
_entity.id
_entity.type
_entity.pdbx_description
1 polymer ?
#
loop_
_entity_poly.entity_id
_entity_poly.type
_entity_poly.pdbx_seq_one_letter_code
_entity_poly.pdbx_strand_id
1 'polypeptide(L)' 'KVDSILETGANDVLVIEGKKRRLVPYVVGDVIKSIDMDAGIIQIDWVEPE' A
#
# COMPACT_ATOMS: atom_id res chain seq x y z
N LYS A 1 7.38 2.51 5.74
CA LYS A 1 6.30 2.64 6.75
C LYS A 1 5.10 3.26 6.06
N VAL A 2 3.88 2.83 6.37
CA VAL A 2 2.68 3.51 5.85
C VAL A 2 2.58 4.87 6.55
N ASP A 3 2.49 5.93 5.76
CA ASP A 3 2.35 7.30 6.22
C ASP A 3 0.87 7.70 6.26
N SER A 4 0.17 7.54 5.14
CA SER A 4 -1.21 7.96 4.97
C SER A 4 -1.92 7.13 3.91
N ILE A 5 -3.25 7.27 3.86
CA ILE A 5 -4.10 6.75 2.78
C ILE A 5 -4.70 7.96 2.06
N LEU A 6 -4.63 7.96 0.74
CA LEU A 6 -5.27 8.94 -0.12
C LEU A 6 -6.52 8.30 -0.73
N GLU A 7 -7.69 8.81 -0.38
CA GLU A 7 -8.92 8.49 -1.11
C GLU A 7 -8.82 9.04 -2.53
N THR A 8 -9.05 8.18 -3.52
CA THR A 8 -9.21 8.59 -4.91
C THR A 8 -10.58 8.15 -5.39
N GLY A 9 -11.09 8.77 -6.46
CA GLY A 9 -12.40 8.41 -7.02
C GLY A 9 -12.49 6.98 -7.60
N ALA A 10 -11.39 6.22 -7.63
CA ALA A 10 -11.35 4.85 -8.12
C ALA A 10 -10.90 3.84 -7.05
N ASN A 11 -9.67 3.98 -6.54
CA ASN A 11 -9.14 3.13 -5.46
C ASN A 11 -8.38 3.97 -4.46
N ASP A 12 -8.45 3.62 -3.19
CA ASP A 12 -7.59 4.23 -2.19
C ASP A 12 -6.12 3.93 -2.48
N VAL A 13 -5.23 4.85 -2.10
CA VAL A 13 -3.79 4.72 -2.35
C VAL A 13 -3.05 4.82 -1.03
N LEU A 14 -2.29 3.76 -0.70
CA LEU A 14 -1.34 3.79 0.40
C LEU A 14 -0.13 4.64 0.03
N VAL A 15 0.16 5.62 0.87
CA VAL A 15 1.42 6.37 0.83
C VAL A 15 2.41 5.67 1.74
N ILE A 16 3.50 5.19 1.16
CA ILE A 16 4.57 4.53 1.90
C ILE A 16 5.80 5.44 1.89
N GLU A 17 6.26 5.79 3.08
CA GLU A 17 7.52 6.48 3.29
C GLU A 17 8.68 5.48 3.46
N GLY A 18 9.78 5.79 2.79
CA GLY A 18 11.01 5.01 2.75
C GLY A 18 12.10 5.82 2.04
N LYS A 19 13.05 5.15 1.36
CA LYS A 19 14.08 5.85 0.57
C LYS A 19 13.50 6.69 -0.56
N LYS A 20 12.38 6.26 -1.12
CA LYS A 20 11.54 7.00 -2.06
C LYS A 20 10.10 6.89 -1.57
N ARG A 21 9.33 7.95 -1.75
CA ARG A 21 7.88 7.93 -1.53
C ARG A 21 7.24 7.02 -2.58
N ARG A 22 6.43 6.05 -2.14
CA ARG A 22 5.72 5.13 -3.03
C ARG A 22 4.21 5.31 -2.84
N LEU A 23 3.50 5.24 -3.96
CA LEU A 23 2.05 5.25 -4.01
C LEU A 23 1.61 3.86 -4.47
N VAL A 24 0.96 3.13 -3.57
CA VAL A 24 0.54 1.75 -3.81
C VAL A 24 -0.98 1.70 -3.76
N PRO A 25 -1.68 1.32 -4.85
CA PRO A 25 -3.11 1.12 -4.84
C PRO A 25 -3.54 0.10 -3.79
N TYR A 26 -4.54 0.45 -3.01
CA TYR A 26 -5.14 -0.42 -1.99
C TYR A 26 -6.20 -1.31 -2.65
N VAL A 27 -5.75 -2.35 -3.35
CA VAL A 27 -6.62 -3.32 -4.01
C VAL A 27 -6.40 -4.69 -3.38
N VAL A 28 -7.37 -5.13 -2.56
CA VAL A 28 -7.31 -6.41 -1.84
C VAL A 28 -7.42 -7.58 -2.82
N GLY A 29 -6.55 -8.58 -2.64
CA GLY A 29 -6.48 -9.78 -3.49
C GLY A 29 -5.57 -9.63 -4.71
N ASP A 30 -5.36 -8.40 -5.18
CA ASP A 30 -4.42 -8.11 -6.25
C ASP A 30 -3.09 -7.60 -5.67
N VAL A 31 -3.06 -6.34 -5.25
CA VAL A 31 -1.87 -5.67 -4.69
C VAL A 31 -1.69 -6.01 -3.20
N ILE A 32 -2.77 -5.95 -2.41
CA ILE A 32 -2.73 -6.28 -0.98
C ILE A 32 -3.00 -7.78 -0.80
N LYS A 33 -2.00 -8.53 -0.33
CA LYS A 33 -2.10 -9.97 -0.11
C LYS A 33 -2.64 -10.32 1.27
N SER A 34 -2.22 -9.59 2.30
CA SER A 34 -2.73 -9.78 3.66
C SER A 34 -2.49 -8.54 4.52
N ILE A 35 -3.28 -8.42 5.59
CA ILE A 35 -3.18 -7.37 6.60
C ILE A 35 -3.20 -8.06 7.96
N ASP A 36 -2.12 -7.91 8.71
CA ASP A 36 -2.04 -8.34 10.10
C ASP A 36 -2.05 -7.08 10.98
N MET A 37 -3.20 -6.82 11.61
CA MET A 37 -3.37 -5.64 12.45
C MET A 37 -2.66 -5.78 13.80
N ASP A 38 -2.50 -7.00 14.32
CA ASP A 38 -1.82 -7.25 15.60
C ASP A 38 -0.31 -7.06 15.45
N ALA A 39 0.25 -7.53 14.33
CA ALA A 39 1.65 -7.33 13.99
C ALA A 39 1.93 -5.95 13.38
N GLY A 40 0.90 -5.23 12.92
CA GLY A 40 1.03 -3.95 12.21
C GLY A 40 1.72 -4.09 10.85
N ILE A 41 1.47 -5.19 10.15
CA ILE A 41 2.13 -5.55 8.88
C ILE A 41 1.09 -5.65 7.77
N ILE A 42 1.41 -5.04 6.62
CA ILE A 42 0.67 -5.22 5.37
C ILE A 42 1.60 -5.93 4.39
N GLN A 43 1.20 -7.10 3.92
CA GLN A 43 1.92 -7.81 2.87
C GLN A 43 1.35 -7.39 1.51
N ILE A 44 2.22 -6.87 0.65
CA ILE A 44 1.87 -6.43 -0.70
C ILE A 44 2.68 -7.20 -1.74
N ASP A 45 2.10 -7.38 -2.91
CA ASP A 45 2.77 -7.82 -4.12
C ASP A 45 2.83 -6.64 -5.07
N TRP A 46 3.99 -5.97 -5.10
CA TRP A 46 4.14 -4.71 -5.81
C TRP A 46 5.46 -4.68 -6.58
N VAL A 47 5.35 -4.55 -7.90
CA VAL A 47 6.50 -4.33 -8.79
C VAL A 47 6.72 -2.84 -8.91
N GLU A 48 7.93 -2.36 -8.61
CA GLU A 48 8.27 -0.95 -8.76
C GLU A 48 8.35 -0.63 -10.27
N PRO A 49 7.52 0.30 -10.79
CA PRO A 49 7.67 0.75 -12.17
C PRO A 49 8.99 1.50 -12.33
N GLU A 50 9.70 1.28 -13.44
CA GLU A 50 10.95 1.99 -13.78
C GLU A 50 10.77 3.50 -13.94
#